data_AF-A0A958PBM1-F1
#
_entry.id   AF-A0A958PBM1-F1
#
_cell.length_a   1.000
_cell.length_b   1.000
_cell.length_c   1.000
_cell.angle_alpha   90.00
_cell.angle_beta   90.00
_cell.angle_gamma   90.00
#
_symmetry.space_group_name_H-M   'P 1'
#
loop_
_entity.id
_entity.type
_entity.pdbx_description
1 polymer ?
#
loop_
_entity_poly.entity_id
_entity_poly.type
_entity_poly.pdbx_seq_one_letter_code
_entity_poly.pdbx_strand_id
1 'polypeptide(L)' 'MSYRILDFYFPFIVFFYGALITFLLSSEFFCKLAEERLPIYMTQQLKSHRILALVSLWVGGLWSLQNIWAM' A
#
# COMPACT_ATOMS: atom_id res chain seq x y z
N MET A 1 6.99 -26.34 -9.51
CA MET A 1 8.08 -25.73 -8.74
C MET A 1 8.11 -24.21 -8.98
N SER A 2 7.08 -23.47 -8.55
CA SER A 2 6.95 -22.02 -8.85
C SER A 2 6.41 -21.16 -7.70
N TYR A 3 5.91 -21.76 -6.61
CA TYR A 3 5.23 -21.02 -5.54
C TYR A 3 6.18 -20.30 -4.57
N ARG A 4 7.37 -20.86 -4.30
CA ARG A 4 8.35 -20.25 -3.36
C ARG A 4 8.85 -18.87 -3.80
N ILE A 5 8.99 -18.66 -5.11
CA ILE A 5 9.42 -17.39 -5.66
C ILE A 5 8.30 -16.35 -5.48
N LEU A 6 7.05 -16.76 -5.67
CA LEU A 6 5.89 -15.91 -5.45
C LEU A 6 5.77 -15.52 -3.97
N ASP A 7 5.90 -16.47 -3.04
CA ASP A 7 5.85 -16.20 -1.59
C ASP A 7 6.98 -15.24 -1.15
N PHE A 8 8.12 -15.25 -1.83
CA PHE A 8 9.21 -14.32 -1.55
C PHE A 8 8.90 -12.90 -2.02
N TYR A 9 8.42 -12.72 -3.25
CA TYR A 9 8.16 -11.39 -3.83
C TYR A 9 6.84 -10.76 -3.41
N PHE A 10 5.83 -11.57 -3.10
CA PHE A 10 4.49 -11.12 -2.72
C PHE A 10 4.48 -10.11 -1.54
N PRO A 11 5.16 -10.35 -0.40
CA PRO A 11 5.20 -9.39 0.70
C PRO A 11 5.84 -8.05 0.30
N PHE A 12 6.83 -8.04 -0.59
CA PHE A 12 7.43 -6.80 -1.09
C PHE A 12 6.47 -6.00 -1.98
N ILE A 13 5.69 -6.68 -2.82
CA ILE A 13 4.68 -6.02 -3.67
C ILE A 13 3.58 -5.42 -2.79
N VAL A 14 3.09 -6.17 -1.81
CA VAL A 14 2.07 -5.70 -0.85
C VAL A 14 2.60 -4.52 -0.04
N PHE A 15 3.85 -4.60 0.44
CA PHE A 15 4.51 -3.50 1.14
C PHE A 15 4.61 -2.26 0.26
N PHE A 16 5.09 -2.40 -0.97
CA PHE A 16 5.29 -1.28 -1.89
C PHE A 16 3.95 -0.62 -2.26
N TYR A 17 2.90 -1.42 -2.48
CA TYR A 17 1.56 -0.91 -2.72
C TYR A 17 1.02 -0.13 -1.50
N GLY A 18 1.15 -0.71 -0.30
CA GLY A 18 0.76 -0.04 0.94
C GLY A 18 1.53 1.26 1.19
N ALA A 19 2.85 1.25 0.93
CA ALA A 19 3.73 2.42 1.03
C ALA A 19 3.35 3.51 0.03
N LEU A 20 3.12 3.14 -1.23
CA LEU A 20 2.77 4.08 -2.29
C LEU A 20 1.40 4.72 -2.04
N ILE A 21 0.38 3.93 -1.70
CA ILE A 21 -0.95 4.47 -1.38
C ILE A 21 -0.91 5.32 -0.11
N THR A 22 -0.21 4.87 0.94
CA THR A 22 -0.05 5.67 2.17
C THR A 22 0.67 6.99 1.89
N PHE A 23 1.70 6.99 1.04
CA PHE A 23 2.43 8.20 0.65
C PHE A 23 1.55 9.17 -0.14
N LEU A 24 0.80 8.65 -1.13
CA LEU A 24 -0.17 9.44 -1.89
C LEU A 24 -1.24 10.06 -0.98
N LEU A 25 -1.76 9.30 -0.01
CA LEU A 25 -2.81 9.79 0.88
C LEU A 25 -2.30 10.69 2.00
N SER A 26 -1.05 10.52 2.43
CA SER A 26 -0.39 11.36 3.43
C SER A 26 0.03 12.71 2.86
N SER A 27 0.17 12.80 1.53
CA SER A 27 0.49 14.05 0.87
C SER A 27 -0.78 14.86 0.60
N GLU A 28 -0.93 15.97 1.31
CA GLU A 28 -2.05 16.90 1.11
C GLU A 28 -2.14 17.43 -0.33
N PHE A 29 -1.00 17.47 -1.05
CA PHE A 29 -0.93 17.87 -2.45
C PHE A 29 -1.74 16.93 -3.36
N PHE A 30 -1.53 15.62 -3.24
CA PHE A 30 -2.25 14.63 -4.05
C PHE A 30 -3.72 14.54 -3.65
N CYS A 31 -4.03 14.76 -2.37
CA CYS A 31 -5.41 14.79 -1.88
C CYS A 31 -6.18 15.99 -2.47
N LYS A 32 -5.56 17.18 -2.50
CA LYS A 32 -6.14 18.38 -3.13
C LYS A 32 -6.28 18.22 -4.65
N LEU A 33 -5.27 17.67 -5.31
CA LEU A 33 -5.33 17.39 -6.76
C LEU A 33 -6.43 16.37 -7.09
N ALA A 34 -6.61 15.36 -6.23
CA ALA A 34 -7.70 14.40 -6.36
C ALA A 34 -9.06 15.05 -6.14
N GLU A 35 -9.22 15.94 -5.14
CA GLU A 35 -10.48 16.67 -4.93
C GLU A 35 -10.80 17.65 -6.07
N GLU A 36 -9.78 18.19 -6.74
CA GLU A 36 -9.95 19.13 -7.86
C GLU A 36 -10.21 18.45 -9.21
N ARG A 37 -9.70 17.22 -9.41
CA ARG A 37 -9.78 16.49 -10.69
C ARG A 37 -10.72 15.29 -10.68
N LEU A 38 -11.03 14.72 -9.51
CA LEU A 38 -11.86 13.52 -9.40
C LEU A 38 -13.22 13.83 -8.78
N PRO A 39 -14.26 13.11 -9.21
CA PRO A 39 -15.58 13.21 -8.61
C PRO A 39 -15.58 12.75 -7.14
N ILE A 40 -16.45 13.35 -6.34
CA ILE A 40 -16.53 13.22 -4.86
C ILE A 40 -16.60 11.75 -4.38
N TYR A 41 -17.22 10.86 -5.17
CA TYR A 41 -17.32 9.44 -4.84
C TYR A 41 -15.95 8.71 -4.90
N MET A 42 -15.06 9.10 -5.82
CA MET A 42 -13.73 8.50 -5.96
C MET A 42 -12.81 8.97 -4.83
N THR A 43 -12.90 10.23 -4.43
CA THR A 43 -12.13 10.76 -3.29
C THR A 43 -12.57 10.14 -1.96
N GLN A 44 -13.86 9.86 -1.77
CA GLN A 44 -14.34 9.07 -0.63
C GLN A 44 -13.83 7.62 -0.65
N GLN A 45 -13.81 6.96 -1.81
CA GLN A 45 -13.22 5.62 -1.95
C GLN A 45 -11.72 5.63 -1.64
N LEU A 46 -10.98 6.63 -2.12
CA LEU A 46 -9.55 6.78 -1.84
C LEU A 46 -9.31 6.93 -0.33
N LYS A 47 -10.13 7.74 0.36
CA LYS A 47 -10.08 7.92 1.82
C LYS A 47 -10.41 6.62 2.56
N SER A 48 -11.35 5.81 2.05
CA SER A 48 -11.65 4.48 2.60
C SER A 48 -10.48 3.49 2.47
N HIS A 49 -9.72 3.57 1.37
CA HIS A 49 -8.54 2.74 1.15
C HIS A 49 -7.34 3.08 2.05
N ARG A 50 -7.40 4.18 2.82
CA ARG A 50 -6.36 4.56 3.79
C ARG A 50 -6.04 3.46 4.80
N ILE A 51 -7.08 2.82 5.34
CA ILE A 51 -6.92 1.78 6.36
C ILE A 51 -6.27 0.55 5.73
N LEU A 52 -6.71 0.16 4.53
CA LEU A 52 -6.13 -0.91 3.74
C LEU A 52 -4.66 -0.65 3.38
N ALA A 53 -4.33 0.60 3.05
CA ALA A 53 -2.95 1.03 2.77
C ALA A 53 -2.05 0.94 4.00
N LEU A 54 -2.54 1.38 5.16
CA LEU A 54 -1.82 1.25 6.44
C LEU A 54 -1.61 -0.22 6.81
N VAL A 55 -2.67 -1.03 6.73
CA VAL A 55 -2.60 -2.47 7.04
C VAL A 55 -1.64 -3.17 6.08
N SER A 56 -1.70 -2.90 4.77
CA SER A 56 -0.77 -3.49 3.79
C SER A 56 0.68 -3.01 3.97
N LEU A 57 0.90 -1.78 4.41
CA LEU A 57 2.23 -1.25 4.73
C LEU A 57 2.81 -1.95 5.96
N TRP A 58 2.02 -2.09 7.03
CA TRP A 58 2.47 -2.78 8.24
C TRP A 58 2.64 -4.29 8.03
N VAL A 59 1.65 -4.95 7.41
CA VAL A 59 1.69 -6.39 7.15
C VAL A 59 2.77 -6.72 6.13
N GLY A 60 2.83 -6.03 4.99
CA GLY A 60 3.89 -6.23 4.00
C GLY A 60 5.28 -5.88 4.55
N GLY A 61 5.38 -4.86 5.39
CA GLY A 61 6.63 -4.44 6.04
C GLY A 61 7.12 -5.48 7.03
N LEU A 62 6.28 -5.88 7.99
CA LEU A 62 6.60 -6.93 8.96
C LEU A 62 6.90 -8.27 8.29
N TRP A 63 6.15 -8.61 7.24
CA TRP A 63 6.33 -9.89 6.55
C TRP A 63 7.57 -9.91 5.65
N SER A 64 7.90 -8.80 4.98
CA SER A 64 9.18 -8.67 4.27
C SER A 64 10.37 -8.65 5.22
N LEU A 65 10.25 -7.99 6.38
CA LEU A 65 11.28 -8.00 7.43
C LEU A 65 11.49 -9.41 7.99
N GLN A 66 10.40 -10.16 8.25
CA GLN A 66 10.46 -11.57 8.63
C GLN A 66 11.16 -12.42 7.58
N ASN A 67 10.85 -12.20 6.30
CA ASN A 67 11.43 -12.99 5.21
C ASN A 67 12.94 -12.71 5.01
N ILE A 68 13.38 -11.48 5.31
CA ILE A 68 14.81 -11.10 5.31
C ILE A 68 15.52 -11.63 6.57
N TRP A 69 14.86 -11.60 7.73
CA TRP A 69 15.45 -12.03 9.00
C TRP A 69 15.44 -13.56 9.21
N ALA A 70 14.48 -14.26 8.62
CA ALA A 70 14.37 -15.72 8.66
C ALA A 70 15.29 -16.44 7.65
N MET A 71 16.10 -15.68 6.91
CA MET A 71 17.11 -16.16 5.96
C MET A 71 18.50 -16.05 6.58
#